data_AF-A0A1G9NB58-F1
#
_entry.id   AF-A0A1G9NB58-F1
#
_cell.length_a   1.000
_cell.length_b   1.000
_cell.length_c   1.000
_cell.angle_alpha   90.00
_cell.angle_beta   90.00
_cell.angle_gamma   90.00
#
_symmetry.space_group_name_H-M   'P 1'
#
loop_
_entity.id
_entity.type
_entity.pdbx_description
1 polymer ?
#
loop_
_entity_poly.entity_id
_entity_poly.type
_entity_poly.pdbx_seq_one_letter_code
_entity_poly.pdbx_strand_id
1 'polypeptide(L)'
;MLFSVASAHLLAMEAHEGQVDEQGRDYYLYQLVPIADAARPHGKRAEMVAVLHHIIEDTRDHPDPARRYDTDRLRALHVPEDVVRAIDAITPRPGEPYLGGFIQRAAADRLGRLIELIENKRHLDESEHLAKTDPNKARTLREGRLLPARRILLKAEAASEPRILA
;
A
#
# COMPACT_ATOMS: atom_id res chain seq x y z
N MET A 1 -25.16 6.22 -2.57
CA MET A 1 -24.77 5.47 -1.35
C MET A 1 -23.41 5.98 -0.89
N LEU A 2 -23.15 6.07 0.41
CA LEU A 2 -21.83 6.45 0.94
C LEU A 2 -20.86 5.27 0.78
N PHE A 3 -19.66 5.53 0.25
CA PHE A 3 -18.60 4.52 0.12
C PHE A 3 -18.15 4.04 1.51
N SER A 4 -18.14 2.73 1.72
CA SER A 4 -17.90 2.08 3.02
C SER A 4 -16.68 1.16 2.99
N VAL A 5 -16.27 0.63 4.15
CA VAL A 5 -15.18 -0.39 4.20
C VAL A 5 -15.57 -1.61 3.36
N ALA A 6 -16.82 -2.07 3.46
CA ALA A 6 -17.30 -3.16 2.63
C ALA A 6 -17.24 -2.83 1.13
N SER A 7 -17.53 -1.57 0.75
CA SER A 7 -17.36 -1.11 -0.64
C SER A 7 -15.90 -1.17 -1.10
N ALA A 8 -14.95 -0.83 -0.23
CA ALA A 8 -13.52 -0.91 -0.53
C ALA A 8 -13.05 -2.37 -0.75
N HIS A 9 -13.48 -3.29 0.11
CA HIS A 9 -13.17 -4.70 -0.04
C HIS A 9 -13.77 -5.29 -1.32
N LEU A 10 -15.04 -5.01 -1.62
CA LEU A 10 -15.67 -5.45 -2.86
C LEU A 10 -14.95 -4.91 -4.09
N LEU A 11 -14.60 -3.61 -4.07
CA LEU A 11 -13.85 -2.99 -5.16
C LEU A 11 -12.48 -3.64 -5.36
N ALA A 12 -11.74 -3.93 -4.28
CA ALA A 12 -10.46 -4.60 -4.36
C ALA A 12 -10.59 -6.03 -4.92
N MET A 13 -11.59 -6.79 -4.46
CA MET A 13 -11.86 -8.14 -4.98
C MET A 13 -12.16 -8.12 -6.48
N GLU A 14 -13.01 -7.20 -6.95
CA GLU A 14 -13.36 -7.06 -8.36
C GLU A 14 -12.15 -6.59 -9.20
N ALA A 15 -11.39 -5.61 -8.70
CA ALA A 15 -10.23 -5.05 -9.39
C ALA A 15 -9.15 -6.11 -9.62
N HIS A 16 -8.88 -6.95 -8.61
CA HIS A 16 -7.83 -7.97 -8.61
C HIS A 16 -8.35 -9.38 -8.90
N GLU A 17 -9.58 -9.53 -9.42
CA GLU A 17 -10.16 -10.84 -9.76
C GLU A 17 -9.24 -11.63 -10.72
N GLY A 18 -8.87 -12.84 -10.30
CA GLY A 18 -8.00 -13.73 -11.06
C GLY A 18 -6.50 -13.43 -10.94
N GLN A 19 -6.10 -12.37 -10.24
CA GLN A 19 -4.70 -12.09 -9.94
C GLN A 19 -4.20 -13.05 -8.86
N VAL A 20 -2.98 -13.56 -9.05
CA VAL A 20 -2.28 -14.39 -8.07
C VAL A 20 -0.96 -13.75 -7.68
N ASP A 21 -0.49 -14.02 -6.46
CA ASP A 21 0.84 -13.62 -6.03
C ASP A 21 1.94 -14.53 -6.60
N GLU A 22 3.21 -14.25 -6.26
CA GLU A 22 4.36 -15.02 -6.73
C GLU A 22 4.33 -16.51 -6.33
N GLN A 23 3.50 -16.89 -5.36
CA GLN A 23 3.30 -18.26 -4.91
C GLN A 23 2.03 -18.91 -5.50
N GLY A 24 1.35 -18.21 -6.42
CA GLY A 24 0.12 -18.70 -7.06
C GLY A 24 -1.11 -18.62 -6.16
N ARG A 25 -1.06 -17.84 -5.06
CA ARG A 25 -2.17 -17.68 -4.13
C ARG A 25 -3.03 -16.47 -4.54
N ASP A 26 -4.30 -16.48 -4.16
CA ASP A 26 -5.23 -15.38 -4.43
C ASP A 26 -4.68 -14.03 -3.93
N TYR A 27 -4.52 -13.07 -4.83
CA TYR A 27 -3.84 -11.82 -4.52
C TYR A 27 -4.56 -11.00 -3.45
N TYR A 28 -5.90 -10.92 -3.54
CA TYR A 28 -6.70 -10.19 -2.56
C TYR A 28 -6.55 -10.80 -1.16
N LEU A 29 -6.68 -12.12 -1.02
CA LEU A 29 -6.62 -12.80 0.27
C LEU A 29 -5.22 -12.76 0.91
N TYR A 30 -4.16 -12.85 0.11
CA TYR A 30 -2.80 -13.04 0.64
C TYR A 30 -1.93 -11.77 0.63
N GLN A 31 -2.25 -10.77 -0.20
CA GLN A 31 -1.48 -9.52 -0.28
C GLN A 31 -2.26 -8.32 0.27
N LEU A 32 -3.58 -8.24 0.08
CA LEU A 32 -4.37 -7.05 0.47
C LEU A 32 -5.02 -7.18 1.85
N VAL A 33 -5.68 -8.30 2.15
CA VAL A 33 -6.37 -8.52 3.43
C VAL A 33 -5.44 -8.39 4.66
N PRO A 34 -4.22 -8.95 4.67
CA PRO A 34 -3.32 -8.82 5.83
C PRO A 34 -2.96 -7.37 6.15
N ILE A 35 -2.79 -6.52 5.13
CA ILE A 35 -2.50 -5.09 5.29
C ILE A 35 -3.73 -4.36 5.82
N ALA A 36 -4.93 -4.70 5.31
CA ALA A 36 -6.19 -4.16 5.80
C ALA A 36 -6.44 -4.51 7.29
N ASP A 37 -6.18 -5.76 7.67
CA ASP A 37 -6.30 -6.22 9.06
C ASP A 37 -5.34 -5.47 10.00
N ALA A 38 -4.08 -5.28 9.58
CA ALA A 38 -3.09 -4.52 10.34
C ALA A 38 -3.45 -3.02 10.44
N ALA A 39 -4.15 -2.46 9.44
CA ALA A 39 -4.57 -1.07 9.42
C ALA A 39 -5.87 -0.80 10.20
N ARG A 40 -6.73 -1.81 10.39
CA ARG A 40 -8.05 -1.69 11.03
C ARG A 40 -8.05 -0.98 12.39
N PRO A 41 -7.09 -1.23 13.31
CA PRO A 41 -7.03 -0.52 14.60
C PRO A 41 -6.86 1.01 14.46
N HIS A 42 -6.36 1.49 13.32
CA HIS A 42 -6.16 2.91 13.03
C HIS A 42 -7.38 3.57 12.34
N GLY A 43 -8.48 2.83 12.18
CA GLY A 43 -9.78 3.34 11.76
C GLY A 43 -10.16 3.01 10.32
N LYS A 44 -11.44 3.24 10.00
CA LYS A 44 -12.06 2.85 8.71
C LYS A 44 -11.34 3.40 7.48
N ARG A 45 -10.81 4.62 7.57
CA ARG A 45 -10.06 5.24 6.48
C ARG A 45 -8.73 4.52 6.22
N ALA A 46 -8.03 4.10 7.27
CA ALA A 46 -6.80 3.33 7.14
C ALA A 46 -7.07 1.97 6.50
N GLU A 47 -8.11 1.25 6.94
CA GLU A 47 -8.53 -0.03 6.35
C GLU A 47 -8.90 0.11 4.86
N MET A 48 -9.61 1.19 4.47
CA MET A 48 -9.92 1.47 3.06
C MET A 48 -8.66 1.70 2.22
N VAL A 49 -7.71 2.52 2.69
CA VAL A 49 -6.45 2.77 1.97
C VAL A 49 -5.66 1.47 1.87
N ALA A 50 -5.58 0.71 2.96
CA ALA A 50 -4.86 -0.55 3.03
C ALA A 50 -5.39 -1.60 2.05
N VAL A 51 -6.71 -1.79 1.91
CA VAL A 51 -7.22 -2.79 0.96
C VAL A 51 -7.13 -2.33 -0.49
N LEU A 52 -7.04 -1.02 -0.74
CA LEU A 52 -7.00 -0.42 -2.08
C LEU A 52 -5.59 0.03 -2.52
N HIS A 53 -4.55 -0.17 -1.72
CA HIS A 53 -3.24 0.50 -1.92
C HIS A 53 -2.57 0.20 -3.27
N HIS A 54 -2.79 -0.99 -3.83
CA HIS A 54 -2.27 -1.37 -5.15
C HIS A 54 -3.28 -1.23 -6.30
N ILE A 55 -4.50 -0.72 -6.05
CA ILE A 55 -5.56 -0.72 -7.06
C ILE A 55 -5.18 0.07 -8.31
N ILE A 56 -4.47 1.19 -8.18
CA ILE A 56 -4.05 2.00 -9.34
C ILE A 56 -2.84 1.39 -10.03
N GLU A 57 -1.86 0.89 -9.27
CA GLU A 57 -0.61 0.35 -9.82
C GLU A 57 -0.85 -0.92 -10.62
N ASP A 58 -1.46 -1.93 -9.99
CA ASP A 58 -1.58 -3.27 -10.56
C ASP A 58 -2.61 -3.35 -11.69
N THR A 59 -3.57 -2.42 -11.70
CA THR A 59 -4.63 -2.41 -12.72
C THR A 59 -4.39 -1.45 -13.85
N ARG A 60 -3.34 -0.61 -13.79
CA ARG A 60 -3.05 0.44 -14.78
C ARG A 60 -3.08 -0.06 -16.23
N ASP A 61 -2.49 -1.24 -16.45
CA ASP A 61 -2.30 -1.83 -17.77
C ASP A 61 -3.24 -3.02 -18.03
N HIS A 62 -4.30 -3.17 -17.22
CA HIS A 62 -5.24 -4.28 -17.36
C HIS A 62 -5.85 -4.32 -18.78
N PRO A 63 -5.97 -5.50 -19.44
CA PRO A 63 -6.43 -5.58 -20.82
C PRO A 63 -7.86 -5.05 -21.01
N ASP A 64 -8.72 -5.26 -20.02
CA ASP A 64 -10.04 -4.62 -19.95
C ASP A 64 -9.94 -3.20 -19.36
N PRO A 65 -10.24 -2.13 -20.14
CA PRO A 65 -10.26 -0.75 -19.64
C PRO A 65 -11.24 -0.54 -18.49
N ALA A 66 -12.33 -1.32 -18.44
CA ALA A 66 -13.30 -1.28 -17.34
C ALA A 66 -12.72 -1.83 -16.04
N ARG A 67 -11.50 -2.38 -16.03
CA ARG A 67 -10.79 -2.77 -14.80
C ARG A 67 -9.57 -1.91 -14.49
N ARG A 68 -9.27 -0.88 -15.29
CA ARG A 68 -8.21 0.10 -15.00
C ARG A 68 -8.69 1.16 -14.03
N TYR A 69 -7.95 1.39 -12.96
CA TYR A 69 -8.27 2.40 -11.96
C TYR A 69 -7.25 3.53 -11.95
N ASP A 70 -7.76 4.74 -11.75
CA ASP A 70 -7.01 5.96 -11.46
C ASP A 70 -7.76 6.77 -10.38
N THR A 71 -7.19 7.90 -9.95
CA THR A 71 -7.80 8.72 -8.91
C THR A 71 -9.18 9.27 -9.29
N ASP A 72 -9.41 9.57 -10.56
CA ASP A 72 -10.68 10.15 -11.01
C ASP A 72 -11.78 9.12 -11.01
N ARG A 73 -11.45 7.88 -11.37
CA ARG A 73 -12.35 6.74 -11.24
C ARG A 73 -12.69 6.44 -9.79
N LEU A 74 -11.71 6.47 -8.87
CA LEU A 74 -12.00 6.30 -7.45
C LEU A 74 -12.94 7.40 -6.92
N ARG A 75 -12.73 8.66 -7.33
CA ARG A 75 -13.65 9.77 -6.99
C ARG A 75 -15.05 9.56 -7.56
N ALA A 76 -15.17 9.09 -8.80
CA ALA A 76 -16.46 8.78 -9.43
C ALA A 76 -17.21 7.65 -8.70
N LEU A 77 -16.48 6.72 -8.08
CA LEU A 77 -17.03 5.69 -7.18
C LEU A 77 -17.35 6.22 -5.78
N HIS A 78 -17.21 7.53 -5.54
CA HIS A 78 -17.40 8.19 -4.26
C HIS A 78 -16.45 7.71 -3.16
N VAL A 79 -15.27 7.20 -3.54
CA VAL A 79 -14.19 6.93 -2.60
C VAL A 79 -13.86 8.25 -1.88
N PRO A 80 -13.76 8.25 -0.55
CA PRO A 80 -13.47 9.46 0.22
C PRO A 80 -12.16 10.13 -0.23
N GLU A 81 -12.15 11.46 -0.35
CA GLU A 81 -10.97 12.18 -0.89
C GLU A 81 -9.70 11.97 -0.05
N ASP A 82 -9.83 11.81 1.27
CA ASP A 82 -8.70 11.49 2.14
C ASP A 82 -8.09 10.11 1.84
N VAL A 83 -8.92 9.14 1.42
CA VAL A 83 -8.51 7.81 0.95
C VAL A 83 -7.90 7.90 -0.45
N VAL A 84 -8.53 8.61 -1.39
CA VAL A 84 -8.01 8.78 -2.76
C VAL A 84 -6.64 9.44 -2.74
N ARG A 85 -6.48 10.53 -1.98
CA ARG A 85 -5.21 11.24 -1.80
C ARG A 85 -4.11 10.32 -1.23
N ALA A 86 -4.46 9.47 -0.27
CA ALA A 86 -3.53 8.53 0.32
C ALA A 86 -3.13 7.41 -0.65
N ILE A 87 -4.08 6.86 -1.41
CA ILE A 87 -3.81 5.88 -2.48
C ILE A 87 -2.90 6.49 -3.54
N ASP A 88 -3.17 7.72 -4.00
CA ASP A 88 -2.27 8.42 -4.93
C ASP A 88 -0.86 8.51 -4.34
N ALA A 89 -0.73 8.98 -3.09
CA ALA A 89 0.56 9.17 -2.43
C ALA A 89 1.40 7.88 -2.34
N ILE A 90 0.74 6.72 -2.23
CA ILE A 90 1.38 5.39 -2.16
C ILE A 90 1.30 4.60 -3.48
N THR A 91 0.90 5.23 -4.59
CA THR A 91 1.01 4.64 -5.93
C THR A 91 2.31 5.08 -6.59
N PRO A 92 3.27 4.19 -6.89
CA PRO A 92 4.50 4.54 -7.59
C PRO A 92 4.25 5.11 -8.99
N ARG A 93 5.03 6.13 -9.36
CA ARG A 93 4.98 6.75 -10.69
C ARG A 93 6.08 6.18 -11.60
N PRO A 94 5.83 6.01 -12.92
CA PRO A 94 6.86 5.55 -13.86
C PRO A 94 8.11 6.43 -13.80
N GLY A 95 9.28 5.81 -13.59
CA GLY A 95 10.57 6.50 -13.50
C GLY A 95 10.84 7.24 -12.18
N GLU A 96 9.93 7.17 -11.20
CA GLU A 96 10.10 7.81 -9.90
C GLU A 96 11.20 7.11 -9.07
N PRO A 97 12.21 7.85 -8.56
CA PRO A 97 13.18 7.27 -7.64
C PRO A 97 12.50 6.77 -6.37
N TYR A 98 12.80 5.54 -5.94
CA TYR A 98 12.13 4.91 -4.79
C TYR A 98 12.27 5.73 -3.50
N LEU A 99 13.51 5.97 -3.00
CA LEU A 99 13.72 6.68 -1.73
C LEU A 99 13.54 8.21 -1.85
N GLY A 100 13.96 8.78 -2.98
CA GLY A 100 13.96 10.24 -3.21
C GLY A 100 12.67 10.80 -3.80
N GLY A 101 11.74 9.93 -4.22
CA GLY A 101 10.45 10.29 -4.78
C GLY A 101 9.33 9.58 -4.05
N PHE A 102 9.11 8.31 -4.38
CA PHE A 102 7.96 7.52 -3.90
C PHE A 102 7.84 7.56 -2.37
N ILE A 103 8.88 7.18 -1.64
CA ILE A 103 8.84 7.14 -0.18
C ILE A 103 8.70 8.53 0.45
N GLN A 104 9.24 9.59 -0.16
CA GLN A 104 9.02 10.96 0.33
C GLN A 104 7.56 11.37 0.20
N ARG A 105 6.93 11.04 -0.93
CA ARG A 105 5.53 11.34 -1.20
C ARG A 105 4.60 10.56 -0.29
N ALA A 106 4.84 9.27 -0.12
CA ALA A 106 4.11 8.46 0.85
C ALA A 106 4.29 8.98 2.28
N ALA A 107 5.51 9.36 2.68
CA ALA A 107 5.80 9.89 4.01
C ALA A 107 5.09 11.23 4.29
N ALA A 108 4.82 12.05 3.27
CA ALA A 108 4.10 13.31 3.41
C ALA A 108 2.59 13.12 3.65
N ASP A 109 2.01 11.99 3.24
CA ASP A 109 0.61 11.65 3.49
C ASP A 109 0.46 10.91 4.82
N ARG A 110 -0.44 11.38 5.69
CA ARG A 110 -0.71 10.73 6.99
C ARG A 110 -1.14 9.26 6.82
N LEU A 111 -2.18 8.98 6.04
CA LEU A 111 -2.69 7.61 5.86
C LEU A 111 -1.75 6.80 4.98
N GLY A 112 -1.22 7.41 3.91
CA GLY A 112 -0.24 6.76 3.04
C GLY A 112 0.99 6.28 3.80
N ARG A 113 1.56 7.13 4.67
CA ARG A 113 2.68 6.77 5.54
C ARG A 113 2.38 5.62 6.48
N LEU A 114 1.17 5.56 7.07
CA LEU A 114 0.76 4.44 7.90
C LEU A 114 0.81 3.13 7.10
N ILE A 115 0.20 3.13 5.91
CA ILE A 115 0.11 1.92 5.08
C ILE A 115 1.50 1.49 4.60
N GLU A 116 2.34 2.44 4.17
CA GLU A 116 3.73 2.13 3.83
C GLU A 116 4.55 1.61 5.03
N LEU A 117 4.27 2.05 6.26
CA LEU A 117 4.95 1.50 7.45
C LEU A 117 4.54 0.06 7.76
N ILE A 118 3.26 -0.27 7.53
CA ILE A 118 2.71 -1.63 7.67
C ILE A 118 3.33 -2.52 6.58
N GLU A 119 3.28 -2.09 5.34
CA GLU A 119 3.82 -2.82 4.19
C GLU A 119 5.34 -2.99 4.28
N ASN A 120 6.06 -1.94 4.67
CA ASN A 120 7.50 -2.02 4.95
C ASN A 120 7.82 -3.03 6.07
N LYS A 121 6.98 -3.12 7.10
CA LYS A 121 7.16 -4.13 8.15
C LYS A 121 6.98 -5.54 7.60
N ARG A 122 5.93 -5.78 6.80
CA ARG A 122 5.70 -7.08 6.16
C ARG A 122 6.90 -7.49 5.31
N HIS A 123 7.39 -6.58 4.46
CA HIS A 123 8.59 -6.83 3.65
C HIS A 123 9.86 -7.08 4.49
N LEU A 124 10.00 -6.45 5.66
CA LEU A 124 11.10 -6.76 6.58
C LEU A 124 10.98 -8.18 7.14
N ASP A 125 9.78 -8.58 7.57
CA ASP A 125 9.54 -9.94 8.08
C ASP A 125 9.78 -11.01 6.98
N GLU A 126 9.37 -10.72 5.73
CA GLU A 126 9.65 -11.57 4.57
C GLU A 126 11.15 -11.65 4.25
N SER A 127 11.88 -10.53 4.39
CA SER A 127 13.33 -10.52 4.20
C SER A 127 14.06 -11.42 5.22
N GLU A 128 13.52 -11.56 6.43
CA GLU A 128 14.06 -12.47 7.45
C GLU A 128 13.82 -13.94 7.09
N HIS A 129 12.70 -14.24 6.43
CA HIS A 129 12.48 -15.57 5.85
C HIS A 129 13.44 -15.83 4.68
N LEU A 130 13.59 -14.88 3.76
CA LEU A 130 14.52 -14.97 2.63
C LEU A 130 15.96 -15.19 3.10
N ALA A 131 16.36 -14.62 4.24
CA ALA A 131 17.70 -14.81 4.79
C ALA A 131 18.05 -16.29 5.09
N LYS A 132 17.06 -17.18 5.21
CA LYS A 132 17.28 -18.63 5.40
C LYS A 132 17.74 -19.33 4.12
N THR A 133 17.38 -18.80 2.95
CA THR A 133 17.69 -19.39 1.63
C THR A 133 18.70 -18.56 0.84
N ASP A 134 18.65 -17.23 0.95
CA ASP A 134 19.57 -16.29 0.31
C ASP A 134 19.91 -15.12 1.26
N PRO A 135 20.88 -15.31 2.17
CA PRO A 135 21.29 -14.28 3.14
C PRO A 135 21.82 -13.00 2.49
N ASN A 136 22.52 -13.12 1.36
CA ASN A 136 23.13 -11.96 0.71
C ASN A 136 22.06 -11.08 0.06
N LYS A 137 21.10 -11.68 -0.67
CA LYS A 137 19.98 -10.95 -1.25
C LYS A 137 19.10 -10.33 -0.17
N ALA A 138 18.82 -11.06 0.92
CA ALA A 138 18.07 -10.54 2.06
C ALA A 138 18.76 -9.31 2.67
N ARG A 139 20.07 -9.37 2.92
CA ARG A 139 20.84 -8.23 3.45
C ARG A 139 20.79 -7.04 2.49
N THR A 140 21.04 -7.23 1.20
CA THR A 140 21.01 -6.15 0.21
C THR A 140 19.64 -5.48 0.15
N LEU A 141 18.55 -6.25 0.15
CA LEU A 141 17.19 -5.72 0.16
C LEU A 141 16.91 -4.93 1.45
N ARG A 142 17.24 -5.51 2.60
CA ARG A 142 17.00 -4.90 3.91
C ARG A 142 17.78 -3.61 4.10
N GLU A 143 19.08 -3.62 3.83
CA GLU A 143 19.98 -2.47 4.06
C GLU A 143 19.88 -1.42 2.96
N GLY A 144 19.72 -1.83 1.70
CA GLY A 144 19.69 -0.94 0.54
C GLY A 144 18.34 -0.31 0.27
N ARG A 145 17.24 -0.93 0.72
CA ARG A 145 15.87 -0.49 0.38
C ARG A 145 14.97 -0.32 1.61
N LEU A 146 14.76 -1.39 2.39
CA LEU A 146 13.70 -1.42 3.41
C LEU A 146 14.01 -0.54 4.63
N LEU A 147 15.22 -0.63 5.21
CA LEU A 147 15.60 0.17 6.37
C LEU A 147 15.73 1.67 6.06
N PRO A 148 16.33 2.10 4.92
CA PRO A 148 16.30 3.50 4.51
C PRO A 148 14.88 4.06 4.36
N ALA A 149 13.98 3.32 3.71
CA ALA A 149 12.59 3.72 3.56
C ALA A 149 11.90 3.88 4.94
N ARG A 150 12.08 2.87 5.81
CA ARG A 150 11.54 2.89 7.17
C ARG A 150 12.00 4.11 7.98
N ARG A 151 13.27 4.51 7.86
CA ARG A 151 13.81 5.70 8.55
C ARG A 151 13.11 6.98 8.09
N ILE A 152 12.87 7.13 6.79
CA ILE A 152 12.15 8.29 6.25
C ILE A 152 10.73 8.32 6.79
N LEU A 153 10.00 7.20 6.69
CA LEU A 153 8.62 7.08 7.16
C LEU A 153 8.50 7.35 8.67
N LEU A 154 9.34 6.72 9.51
CA LEU A 154 9.30 6.93 10.96
C LEU A 154 9.68 8.36 11.36
N LYS A 155 10.62 9.01 10.65
CA LYS A 155 10.98 10.41 10.90
C LYS A 155 9.79 11.33 10.63
N ALA A 156 9.08 11.11 9.52
CA ALA A 156 7.88 11.89 9.18
C ALA A 156 6.74 11.64 10.18
N GLU A 157 6.58 10.40 10.64
CA GLU A 157 5.58 10.05 11.65
C GLU A 157 5.87 10.72 13.00
N ALA A 158 7.12 10.70 13.46
CA ALA A 158 7.52 11.34 14.72
C ALA A 158 7.31 12.87 14.71
N ALA A 159 7.41 13.49 13.53
CA ALA A 159 7.22 14.92 13.31
C ALA A 159 5.74 15.32 13.05
N SER A 160 4.81 14.36 12.95
CA SER A 160 3.41 14.62 12.63
C SER A 160 2.57 14.90 13.89
N GLU A 161 1.61 15.82 13.76
CA GLU A 161 0.62 16.11 14.80
C GLU A 161 -0.83 16.04 14.24
N PRO A 162 -1.72 15.23 14.83
CA PRO A 162 -1.42 14.20 15.84
C PRO A 162 -0.59 13.05 15.23
N ARG A 163 0.11 12.27 16.05
CA ARG A 163 0.70 11.01 15.58
C ARG A 163 -0.40 9.97 15.34
N ILE A 164 -0.19 9.04 14.43
CA ILE A 164 -1.06 7.88 14.17
C ILE A 164 -0.62 6.67 15.01
N LEU A 165 0.69 6.53 15.21
CA LEU A 165 1.29 5.41 15.95
C LEU A 165 1.48 5.69 17.46
N ALA A 166 0.95 6.80 17.97
CA ALA A 166 1.03 7.16 19.39
C ALA A 166 -0.09 6.52 20.21
#